data_AF-A0A2S0VRX4-F1
#
_entry.id   AF-A0A2S0VRX4-F1
#
_cell.length_a   1.000
_cell.length_b   1.000
_cell.length_c   1.000
_cell.angle_alpha   90.00
_cell.angle_beta   90.00
_cell.angle_gamma   90.00
#
_symmetry.space_group_name_H-M   'P 1'
#
loop_
_entity.id
_entity.type
_entity.pdbx_description
1 polymer ?
#
loop_
_entity_poly.entity_id
_entity_poly.type
_entity_poly.pdbx_seq_one_letter_code
_entity_poly.pdbx_strand_id
1 'polypeptide(L)'
;MNLLAINSTIYKFLRLRHKVLIGFIPACMLGAMVGLLVSIELSNVPKVVSLFLMLSSFIFSFLVGWSINALVVIIFLGWPVAKLKSVFGNSDIPSEWFVKDGQNLYIHELHQEARHWENERKIGFLRFIIFTGVVRIGGVALFSIGLYTYSVSEPLSLVNVAISSFSILALCSLIASAVWYIAEMRYKMNK
;
A
#
# COMPACT_ATOMS: atom_id res chain seq x y z
N MET A 1 -21.79 23.59 1.45
CA MET A 1 -20.50 23.00 0.98
C MET A 1 -20.80 21.85 0.04
N ASN A 2 -20.36 21.92 -1.22
CA ASN A 2 -20.61 20.90 -2.23
C ASN A 2 -19.91 19.57 -1.87
N LEU A 3 -20.65 18.46 -1.87
CA LEU A 3 -20.13 17.10 -1.65
C LEU A 3 -18.96 16.73 -2.59
N LEU A 4 -18.92 17.33 -3.79
CA LEU A 4 -17.82 17.23 -4.75
C LEU A 4 -16.48 17.77 -4.21
N ALA A 5 -16.49 18.84 -3.42
CA ALA A 5 -15.28 19.42 -2.86
C ALA A 5 -14.66 18.50 -1.79
N ILE A 6 -15.51 17.92 -0.94
CA ILE A 6 -15.08 16.98 0.12
C ILE A 6 -14.46 15.72 -0.50
N ASN A 7 -15.07 15.18 -1.57
CA ASN A 7 -14.52 14.02 -2.28
C ASN A 7 -13.16 14.32 -2.92
N SER A 8 -12.97 15.52 -3.50
CA SER A 8 -11.69 15.92 -4.11
C SER A 8 -10.57 16.11 -3.09
N THR A 9 -10.88 16.59 -1.88
CA THR A 9 -9.90 16.81 -0.81
C THR A 9 -9.46 15.48 -0.18
N ILE A 10 -10.41 14.56 0.05
CA ILE A 10 -10.10 13.18 0.47
C ILE A 10 -9.24 12.47 -0.59
N TYR A 11 -9.47 12.76 -1.87
CA TYR A 11 -8.68 12.22 -2.98
C TYR A 11 -7.24 12.78 -3.04
N LYS A 12 -7.08 14.10 -2.86
CA LYS A 12 -5.76 14.76 -2.72
C LYS A 12 -4.95 14.12 -1.58
N PHE A 13 -5.65 13.80 -0.50
CA PHE A 13 -5.11 13.13 0.67
C PHE A 13 -4.64 11.69 0.40
N LEU A 14 -5.48 10.89 -0.25
CA LEU A 14 -5.21 9.48 -0.54
C LEU A 14 -4.14 9.30 -1.61
N ARG A 15 -4.00 10.23 -2.55
CA ARG A 15 -3.04 10.14 -3.68
C ARG A 15 -1.61 10.51 -3.28
N LEU A 16 -1.44 11.58 -2.50
CA LEU A 16 -0.14 11.93 -1.94
C LEU A 16 0.29 10.90 -0.90
N ARG A 17 -0.67 10.41 -0.09
CA ARG A 17 -0.45 9.21 0.71
C ARG A 17 -0.12 8.02 -0.18
N HIS A 18 -0.74 7.77 -1.33
CA HIS A 18 -0.43 6.63 -2.21
C HIS A 18 1.02 6.62 -2.70
N LYS A 19 1.54 7.77 -3.14
CA LYS A 19 2.96 7.89 -3.54
C LYS A 19 3.93 7.73 -2.35
N VAL A 20 3.51 8.14 -1.15
CA VAL A 20 4.23 7.90 0.11
C VAL A 20 4.02 6.46 0.64
N LEU A 21 2.90 5.82 0.30
CA LEU A 21 2.44 4.52 0.78
C LEU A 21 3.17 3.36 0.08
N ILE A 22 3.82 3.61 -1.06
CA ILE A 22 4.59 2.59 -1.79
C ILE A 22 5.73 2.01 -0.91
N GLY A 23 6.26 2.77 0.06
CA GLY A 23 7.16 2.24 1.10
C GLY A 23 6.44 1.71 2.35
N PHE A 24 5.24 2.20 2.63
CA PHE A 24 4.44 1.87 3.82
C PHE A 24 3.81 0.48 3.75
N ILE A 25 3.25 0.09 2.61
CA ILE A 25 2.57 -1.22 2.47
C ILE A 25 3.58 -2.35 2.65
N PRO A 26 4.76 -2.34 2.00
CA PRO A 26 5.78 -3.35 2.23
C PRO A 26 6.26 -3.39 3.69
N ALA A 27 6.45 -2.24 4.35
CA ALA A 27 6.89 -2.20 5.76
C ALA A 27 5.82 -2.72 6.73
N CYS A 28 4.55 -2.39 6.52
CA CYS A 28 3.43 -2.91 7.31
C CYS A 28 3.23 -4.42 7.07
N MET A 29 3.40 -4.89 5.83
CA MET A 29 3.38 -6.32 5.50
C MET A 29 4.56 -7.04 6.14
N LEU A 30 5.77 -6.49 6.09
CA LEU A 30 6.96 -7.03 6.76
C LEU A 30 6.75 -7.12 8.28
N GLY A 31 6.16 -6.10 8.89
CA GLY A 31 5.84 -6.07 10.31
C GLY A 31 4.78 -7.06 10.77
N ALA A 32 3.71 -7.18 9.97
CA ALA A 32 2.70 -8.20 10.17
C ALA A 32 3.29 -9.60 10.02
N MET A 33 4.19 -9.79 9.06
CA MET A 33 4.94 -11.03 8.90
C MET A 33 5.79 -11.29 10.13
N VAL A 34 6.70 -10.39 10.54
CA VAL A 34 7.52 -10.58 11.76
C VAL A 34 6.66 -10.91 12.99
N GLY A 35 5.52 -10.24 13.17
CA GLY A 35 4.58 -10.55 14.27
C GLY A 35 3.95 -11.94 14.18
N LEU A 36 3.62 -12.39 12.96
CA LEU A 36 3.13 -13.74 12.70
C LEU A 36 4.22 -14.79 13.01
N LEU A 37 5.47 -14.50 12.65
CA LEU A 37 6.60 -15.41 12.80
C LEU A 37 6.95 -15.62 14.27
N VAL A 38 7.03 -14.54 15.03
CA VAL A 38 7.17 -14.58 16.50
C VAL A 38 6.02 -15.38 17.12
N SER A 39 4.80 -15.26 16.58
CA SER A 39 3.64 -16.01 17.10
C SER A 39 3.68 -17.50 16.78
N ILE A 40 4.27 -17.91 15.66
CA ILE A 40 4.43 -19.32 15.25
C ILE A 40 5.51 -19.99 16.10
N GLU A 41 6.64 -19.32 16.29
CA GLU A 41 7.81 -19.85 17.02
C GLU A 41 7.55 -19.93 18.53
N LEU A 42 6.62 -19.11 19.04
CA LEU A 42 6.13 -19.14 20.42
C LEU A 42 4.87 -20.00 20.57
N SER A 43 4.84 -21.22 20.02
CA SER A 43 3.67 -22.11 20.06
C SER A 43 3.15 -22.42 21.48
N ASN A 44 3.99 -22.22 22.51
CA ASN A 44 3.65 -22.41 23.92
C ASN A 44 3.13 -21.14 24.62
N VAL A 45 3.04 -20.01 23.92
CA VAL A 45 2.59 -18.74 24.48
C VAL A 45 1.05 -18.63 24.39
N PRO A 46 0.36 -18.15 25.44
CA PRO A 46 -1.07 -17.93 25.39
C PRO A 46 -1.49 -17.09 24.19
N LYS A 47 -2.54 -17.49 23.47
CA LYS A 47 -3.02 -16.82 22.24
C LYS A 47 -3.21 -15.31 22.37
N VAL A 48 -3.59 -14.84 23.57
CA VAL A 48 -3.74 -13.41 23.89
C VAL A 48 -2.41 -12.66 23.80
N VAL A 49 -1.32 -13.27 24.29
CA VAL A 49 0.02 -12.69 24.24
C VAL A 49 0.55 -12.69 22.80
N SER A 50 0.31 -13.76 22.04
CA SER A 50 0.67 -13.80 20.61
C SER A 50 -0.06 -12.72 19.81
N LEU A 51 -1.37 -12.52 20.06
CA LEU A 51 -2.13 -11.43 19.44
C LEU A 51 -1.56 -10.06 19.80
N PHE A 52 -1.19 -9.85 21.06
CA PHE A 52 -0.58 -8.60 21.53
C PHE A 52 0.77 -8.34 20.86
N LEU A 53 1.62 -9.35 20.74
CA LEU A 53 2.91 -9.26 20.05
C LEU A 53 2.72 -8.96 18.56
N MET A 54 1.77 -9.61 17.91
CA MET A 54 1.45 -9.38 16.51
C MET A 54 0.96 -7.95 16.26
N LEU A 55 0.04 -7.45 17.10
CA LEU A 55 -0.46 -6.08 17.02
C LEU A 55 0.65 -5.06 17.31
N SER A 56 1.47 -5.30 18.33
CA SER A 56 2.59 -4.42 18.69
C SER A 56 3.63 -4.36 17.57
N SER A 57 3.97 -5.50 16.95
CA SER A 57 4.87 -5.58 15.80
C SER A 57 4.30 -4.83 14.58
N PHE A 58 3.00 -4.96 14.33
CA PHE A 58 2.32 -4.23 13.27
C PHE A 58 2.39 -2.72 13.51
N ILE A 59 2.02 -2.24 14.70
CA ILE A 59 2.06 -0.82 15.06
C ILE A 59 3.50 -0.29 14.98
N PHE A 60 4.47 -1.04 15.50
CA PHE A 60 5.87 -0.66 15.46
C PHE A 60 6.37 -0.52 14.02
N SER A 61 6.08 -1.51 13.18
CA SER A 61 6.51 -1.50 11.78
C SER A 61 5.79 -0.43 10.96
N PHE A 62 4.54 -0.13 11.30
CA PHE A 62 3.80 1.02 10.78
C PHE A 62 4.56 2.32 11.11
N LEU A 63 4.94 2.52 12.38
CA LEU A 63 5.65 3.73 12.81
C LEU A 63 7.02 3.84 12.15
N VAL A 64 7.78 2.75 12.09
CA VAL A 64 9.08 2.69 11.41
C VAL A 64 8.93 3.00 9.93
N GLY A 65 7.98 2.36 9.23
CA GLY A 65 7.71 2.63 7.82
C GLY A 65 7.30 4.08 7.58
N TRP A 66 6.49 4.65 8.46
CA TRP A 66 6.10 6.07 8.42
C TRP A 66 7.31 6.99 8.58
N SER A 67 8.20 6.72 9.54
CA SER A 67 9.43 7.48 9.77
C SER A 67 10.42 7.34 8.62
N ILE A 68 10.58 6.15 8.04
CA ILE A 68 11.43 5.93 6.86
C ILE A 68 10.90 6.76 5.68
N ASN A 69 9.59 6.75 5.43
CA ASN A 69 9.00 7.56 4.37
C ASN A 69 9.24 9.05 4.59
N ALA A 70 9.06 9.53 5.82
CA ALA A 70 9.37 10.90 6.19
C ALA A 70 10.85 11.24 5.91
N LEU A 71 11.77 10.33 6.25
CA LEU A 71 13.20 10.51 5.99
C LEU A 71 13.52 10.53 4.49
N VAL A 72 12.93 9.63 3.71
CA VAL A 72 13.10 9.56 2.26
C VAL A 72 12.67 10.86 1.58
N VAL A 73 11.52 11.43 1.97
CA VAL A 73 11.09 12.71 1.37
C VAL A 73 11.97 13.90 1.78
N ILE A 74 12.57 13.87 2.97
CA ILE A 74 13.54 14.90 3.37
C ILE A 74 14.80 14.79 2.52
N ILE A 75 15.39 13.60 2.45
CA ILE A 75 16.70 13.39 1.82
C ILE A 75 16.60 13.53 0.30
N PHE A 76 15.64 12.83 -0.33
CA PHE A 76 15.59 12.73 -1.79
C PHE A 76 14.75 13.82 -2.45
N LEU A 77 13.73 14.33 -1.76
CA LEU A 77 12.86 15.38 -2.31
C LEU A 77 13.13 16.76 -1.71
N GLY A 78 14.06 16.87 -0.74
CA GLY A 78 14.44 18.13 -0.12
C GLY A 78 13.28 18.83 0.59
N TRP A 79 12.31 18.08 1.13
CA TRP A 79 11.13 18.69 1.73
C TRP A 79 11.47 19.50 2.98
N PRO A 80 10.96 20.74 3.13
CA PRO A 80 11.14 21.51 4.35
C PRO A 80 10.37 20.88 5.51
N VAL A 81 10.89 21.02 6.74
CA VAL A 81 10.32 20.40 7.96
C VAL A 81 8.86 20.79 8.19
N ALA A 82 8.47 22.03 7.87
CA ALA A 82 7.08 22.49 7.97
C ALA A 82 6.12 21.66 7.10
N LYS A 83 6.54 21.32 5.87
CA LYS A 83 5.82 20.49 4.92
C LYS A 83 5.74 19.04 5.40
N LEU A 84 6.79 18.53 6.02
CA LEU A 84 6.78 17.23 6.69
C LEU A 84 5.77 17.17 7.83
N LYS A 85 5.79 18.15 8.74
CA LYS A 85 4.89 18.19 9.90
C LYS A 85 3.42 18.28 9.48
N SER A 86 3.14 19.08 8.45
CA SER A 86 1.80 19.14 7.84
C SER A 86 1.39 17.76 7.35
N VAL A 87 2.16 17.11 6.48
CA VAL A 87 1.74 15.85 5.81
C VAL A 87 1.79 14.63 6.72
N PHE A 88 2.84 14.49 7.52
CA PHE A 88 3.07 13.29 8.33
C PHE A 88 2.54 13.42 9.76
N GLY A 89 2.47 14.64 10.30
CA GLY A 89 1.96 14.90 11.65
C GLY A 89 0.48 15.21 11.65
N ASN A 90 0.07 16.25 10.93
CA ASN A 90 -1.32 16.70 10.90
C ASN A 90 -2.15 15.96 9.86
N SER A 91 -1.49 15.24 8.96
CA SER A 91 -2.13 14.75 7.74
C SER A 91 -2.82 15.91 7.03
N ASP A 92 -2.11 16.97 6.70
CA ASP A 92 -2.68 18.10 5.96
C ASP A 92 -1.82 18.35 4.73
N ILE A 93 -2.46 18.47 3.58
CA ILE A 93 -1.81 18.79 2.30
C ILE A 93 -2.36 20.13 1.82
N PRO A 94 -1.57 21.21 1.89
CA PRO A 94 -1.99 22.53 1.40
C PRO A 94 -2.40 22.47 -0.07
N SER A 95 -3.53 23.07 -0.41
CA SER A 95 -4.04 23.17 -1.78
C SER A 95 -3.08 23.93 -2.70
N GLU A 96 -2.33 24.86 -2.12
CA GLU A 96 -1.28 25.70 -2.73
C GLU A 96 -0.21 24.86 -3.44
N TRP A 97 0.09 23.66 -2.95
CA TRP A 97 1.12 22.80 -3.53
C TRP A 97 0.76 22.23 -4.90
N PHE A 98 -0.52 22.29 -5.26
CA PHE A 98 -1.01 21.87 -6.57
C PHE A 98 -1.12 23.03 -7.55
N VAL A 99 -0.70 24.24 -7.16
CA VAL A 99 -0.67 25.41 -8.04
C VAL A 99 0.79 25.70 -8.34
N LYS A 100 1.21 25.47 -9.60
CA LYS A 100 2.55 25.86 -10.08
C LYS A 100 2.35 26.81 -11.26
N ASP A 101 2.97 27.98 -11.19
CA ASP A 101 2.92 29.00 -12.24
C ASP A 101 1.47 29.41 -12.62
N GLY A 102 0.58 29.49 -11.62
CA GLY A 102 -0.84 29.83 -11.81
C GLY A 102 -1.69 28.71 -12.41
N GLN A 103 -1.09 27.57 -12.78
CA GLN A 103 -1.80 26.41 -13.29
C GLN A 103 -2.07 25.39 -12.18
N ASN A 104 -3.31 24.90 -12.14
CA ASN A 104 -3.70 23.86 -11.22
C ASN A 104 -3.19 22.50 -11.75
N LEU A 105 -1.99 22.11 -11.32
CA LEU A 105 -1.35 20.83 -11.64
C LEU A 105 -2.26 19.62 -11.36
N TYR A 106 -3.19 19.76 -10.41
CA TYR A 106 -4.21 18.76 -10.11
C TYR A 106 -5.02 18.36 -11.35
N ILE A 107 -5.55 19.33 -12.09
CA ILE A 107 -6.41 19.07 -13.26
C ILE A 107 -5.60 18.30 -14.31
N HIS A 108 -4.35 18.72 -14.52
CA HIS A 108 -3.43 18.05 -15.43
C HIS A 108 -3.14 16.61 -15.01
N GLU A 109 -2.80 16.37 -13.74
CA GLU A 109 -2.54 15.03 -13.23
C GLU A 109 -3.79 14.13 -13.23
N LEU A 110 -4.99 14.70 -13.07
CA LEU A 110 -6.27 13.97 -13.14
C LEU A 110 -6.56 13.52 -14.56
N HIS A 111 -6.30 14.38 -15.55
CA HIS A 111 -6.38 14.00 -16.96
C HIS A 111 -5.32 12.96 -17.33
N GLN A 112 -4.14 13.00 -16.74
CA GLN A 112 -3.12 11.96 -16.93
C GLN A 112 -3.56 10.63 -16.31
N GLU A 113 -4.12 10.64 -15.10
CA GLU A 113 -4.65 9.43 -14.45
C GLU A 113 -5.83 8.84 -15.22
N ALA A 114 -6.77 9.67 -15.68
CA ALA A 114 -7.89 9.22 -16.49
C ALA A 114 -7.40 8.58 -17.80
N ARG A 115 -6.38 9.15 -18.45
CA ARG A 115 -5.74 8.57 -19.65
C ARG A 115 -5.02 7.26 -19.34
N HIS A 116 -4.30 7.20 -18.22
CA HIS A 116 -3.61 5.99 -17.80
C HIS A 116 -4.59 4.86 -17.49
N TRP A 117 -5.64 5.13 -16.71
CA TRP A 117 -6.70 4.18 -16.43
C TRP A 117 -7.43 3.74 -17.70
N GLU A 118 -7.69 4.65 -18.63
CA GLU A 118 -8.31 4.30 -19.91
C GLU A 118 -7.45 3.32 -20.72
N ASN A 119 -6.13 3.49 -20.69
CA ASN A 119 -5.21 2.54 -21.30
C ASN A 119 -5.22 1.19 -20.59
N GLU A 120 -5.15 1.17 -19.25
CA GLU A 120 -5.22 -0.09 -18.49
C GLU A 120 -6.56 -0.82 -18.67
N ARG A 121 -7.66 -0.07 -18.77
CA ARG A 121 -8.98 -0.63 -19.02
C ARG A 121 -9.04 -1.36 -20.37
N LYS A 122 -8.40 -0.81 -21.42
CA LYS A 122 -8.32 -1.45 -22.74
C LYS A 122 -7.57 -2.78 -22.72
N ILE A 123 -6.64 -2.95 -21.77
CA ILE A 123 -5.90 -4.21 -21.57
C ILE A 123 -6.81 -5.30 -20.98
N GLY A 124 -7.82 -4.92 -20.20
CA GLY A 124 -8.88 -5.79 -19.72
C GLY A 124 -8.71 -6.29 -18.28
N PHE A 125 -9.83 -6.59 -17.64
CA PHE A 125 -9.94 -6.93 -16.21
C PHE A 125 -9.05 -8.12 -15.80
N LEU A 126 -9.13 -9.22 -16.54
CA LEU A 126 -8.37 -10.44 -16.20
C LEU A 126 -6.86 -10.19 -16.25
N ARG A 127 -6.40 -9.47 -17.29
CA ARG A 127 -4.98 -9.16 -17.44
C ARG A 127 -4.51 -8.21 -16.34
N PHE A 128 -5.33 -7.24 -15.94
CA PHE A 128 -5.01 -6.40 -14.77
C PHE A 128 -4.88 -7.23 -13.49
N ILE A 129 -5.78 -8.17 -13.21
CA ILE A 129 -5.68 -9.02 -12.01
C ILE A 129 -4.41 -9.86 -12.03
N ILE A 130 -4.05 -10.44 -13.17
CA ILE A 130 -2.83 -11.25 -13.29
C ILE A 130 -1.60 -10.38 -13.06
N PHE A 131 -1.45 -9.26 -13.77
CA PHE A 131 -0.24 -8.44 -13.67
C PHE A 131 -0.15 -7.68 -12.35
N THR A 132 -1.24 -7.06 -11.90
CA THR A 132 -1.25 -6.25 -10.68
C THR A 132 -1.41 -7.13 -9.44
N GLY A 133 -2.39 -8.03 -9.44
CA GLY A 133 -2.67 -8.89 -8.29
C GLY A 133 -1.64 -10.02 -8.14
N VAL A 134 -1.51 -10.88 -9.14
CA VAL A 134 -0.67 -12.09 -9.03
C VAL A 134 0.81 -11.75 -9.12
N VAL A 135 1.23 -11.04 -10.18
CA VAL A 135 2.66 -10.80 -10.43
C VAL A 135 3.23 -9.73 -9.50
N ARG A 136 2.60 -8.55 -9.44
CA ARG A 136 3.16 -7.42 -8.70
C ARG A 136 2.99 -7.54 -7.20
N ILE A 137 1.75 -7.73 -6.73
CA ILE A 137 1.46 -7.83 -5.29
C ILE A 137 1.81 -9.25 -4.79
N GLY A 138 1.29 -10.27 -5.47
CA GLY A 138 1.50 -11.67 -5.10
C GLY A 138 2.96 -12.09 -5.20
N GLY A 139 3.66 -11.71 -6.27
CA GLY A 139 5.09 -12.01 -6.43
C GLY A 139 5.95 -11.43 -5.30
N VAL A 140 5.69 -10.17 -4.89
CA VAL A 140 6.39 -9.54 -3.76
C VAL A 140 6.09 -10.26 -2.45
N ALA A 141 4.82 -10.62 -2.21
CA ALA A 141 4.42 -11.35 -1.01
C ALA A 141 5.08 -12.73 -0.92
N LEU A 142 5.07 -13.48 -2.03
CA LEU A 142 5.68 -14.81 -2.11
C LEU A 142 7.21 -14.75 -1.97
N PHE A 143 7.86 -13.77 -2.61
CA PHE A 143 9.29 -13.55 -2.46
C PHE A 143 9.67 -13.26 -1.00
N SER A 144 8.86 -12.45 -0.31
CA SER A 144 9.08 -12.14 1.11
C SER A 144 8.98 -13.39 2.00
N ILE A 145 8.04 -14.29 1.71
CA ILE A 145 7.92 -15.58 2.42
C ILE A 145 9.09 -16.49 2.13
N GLY A 146 9.55 -16.54 0.87
CA GLY A 146 10.73 -17.30 0.48
C GLY A 146 11.98 -16.86 1.23
N LEU A 147 12.22 -15.54 1.33
CA LEU A 147 13.33 -14.99 2.10
C LEU A 147 13.24 -15.34 3.59
N TYR A 148 12.04 -15.27 4.17
CA TYR A 148 11.85 -15.63 5.55
C TYR A 148 12.14 -17.12 5.81
N THR A 149 11.57 -17.99 4.99
CA THR A 149 11.71 -19.44 5.18
C THR A 149 13.13 -19.92 4.95
N TYR A 150 13.87 -19.28 4.04
CA TYR A 150 15.31 -19.46 3.92
C TYR A 150 16.07 -19.09 5.21
N SER A 151 15.60 -18.07 5.95
CA SER A 151 16.29 -17.55 7.14
C SER A 151 16.06 -18.39 8.40
N VAL A 152 14.96 -19.14 8.49
CA VAL A 152 14.56 -19.87 9.72
C VAL A 152 15.02 -21.34 9.71
N SER A 153 15.67 -21.80 8.64
CA SER A 153 16.28 -23.14 8.55
C SER A 153 15.32 -24.31 8.80
N GLU A 154 14.01 -24.08 8.80
CA GLU A 154 13.02 -25.14 8.96
C GLU A 154 12.66 -25.75 7.60
N PRO A 155 12.66 -27.09 7.48
CA PRO A 155 12.24 -27.74 6.25
C PRO A 155 10.73 -27.55 6.05
N LEU A 156 10.38 -26.73 5.07
CA LEU A 156 9.00 -26.53 4.67
C LEU A 156 8.43 -27.77 3.99
N SER A 157 7.27 -28.22 4.44
CA SER A 157 6.45 -29.16 3.68
C SER A 157 5.99 -28.53 2.36
N LEU A 158 6.27 -29.20 1.23
CA LEU A 158 5.88 -28.75 -0.10
C LEU A 158 4.36 -28.51 -0.22
N VAL A 159 3.56 -29.31 0.49
CA VAL A 159 2.10 -29.16 0.55
C VAL A 159 1.71 -27.84 1.21
N ASN A 160 2.34 -27.49 2.34
CA ASN A 160 2.04 -26.25 3.08
C ASN A 160 2.47 -25.01 2.29
N VAL A 161 3.58 -25.09 1.55
CA VAL A 161 4.05 -24.02 0.66
C VAL A 161 3.06 -23.81 -0.48
N ALA A 162 2.59 -24.89 -1.11
CA ALA A 162 1.61 -24.81 -2.18
C ALA A 162 0.31 -24.17 -1.69
N ILE A 163 -0.27 -24.67 -0.59
CA ILE A 163 -1.52 -24.14 -0.01
C ILE A 163 -1.37 -22.66 0.35
N SER A 164 -0.29 -22.29 1.03
CA SER A 164 -0.02 -20.91 1.42
C SER A 164 0.14 -20.00 0.21
N SER A 165 0.85 -20.47 -0.82
CA SER A 165 1.07 -19.72 -2.05
C SER A 165 -0.23 -19.47 -2.80
N PHE A 166 -1.05 -20.51 -3.00
CA PHE A 166 -2.37 -20.36 -3.64
C PHE A 166 -3.28 -19.42 -2.86
N SER A 167 -3.29 -19.51 -1.53
CA SER A 167 -4.11 -18.65 -0.67
C SER A 167 -3.70 -17.17 -0.82
N ILE A 168 -2.40 -16.90 -0.86
CA ILE A 168 -1.86 -15.54 -1.05
C ILE A 168 -2.19 -15.01 -2.44
N LEU A 169 -2.00 -15.80 -3.49
CA LEU A 169 -2.31 -15.39 -4.85
C LEU A 169 -3.81 -15.11 -5.02
N ALA A 170 -4.68 -15.93 -4.39
CA ALA A 170 -6.12 -15.69 -4.37
C ALA A 170 -6.46 -14.38 -3.67
N LEU A 171 -5.88 -14.12 -2.48
CA LEU A 171 -6.08 -12.87 -1.75
C LEU A 171 -5.62 -11.65 -2.55
N CYS A 172 -4.44 -11.72 -3.17
CA CYS A 172 -3.91 -10.63 -3.98
C CYS A 172 -4.78 -10.36 -5.23
N SER A 173 -5.37 -11.41 -5.80
CA SER A 173 -6.31 -11.30 -6.91
C SER A 173 -7.62 -10.62 -6.50
N LEU A 174 -8.13 -10.92 -5.30
CA LEU A 174 -9.30 -10.23 -4.73
C LEU A 174 -9.03 -8.75 -4.49
N ILE A 175 -7.86 -8.42 -3.93
CA ILE A 175 -7.43 -7.03 -3.72
C ILE A 175 -7.36 -6.29 -5.06
N ALA A 176 -6.71 -6.88 -6.07
CA ALA A 176 -6.63 -6.27 -7.40
C ALA A 176 -8.02 -6.10 -8.04
N SER A 177 -8.92 -7.06 -7.85
CA SER A 177 -10.31 -6.94 -8.32
C SER A 177 -11.02 -5.76 -7.67
N ALA A 178 -10.91 -5.60 -6.34
CA ALA A 178 -11.49 -4.47 -5.63
C ALA A 178 -10.92 -3.13 -6.11
N VAL A 179 -9.60 -3.05 -6.31
CA VAL A 179 -8.92 -1.86 -6.86
C VAL A 179 -9.47 -1.52 -8.25
N TRP A 180 -9.64 -2.52 -9.12
CA TRP A 180 -10.22 -2.31 -10.44
C TRP A 180 -11.63 -1.74 -10.37
N TYR A 181 -12.52 -2.33 -9.56
CA TYR A 181 -13.90 -1.84 -9.44
C TYR A 181 -13.94 -0.40 -8.89
N ILE A 182 -13.12 -0.09 -7.89
CA ILE A 182 -13.02 1.25 -7.34
C ILE A 182 -12.55 2.25 -8.43
N ALA A 183 -11.53 1.87 -9.20
CA ALA A 183 -11.01 2.71 -10.28
C ALA A 183 -12.05 2.91 -11.40
N GLU A 184 -12.79 1.86 -11.79
CA GLU A 184 -13.83 1.94 -12.80
C GLU A 184 -15.02 2.80 -12.35
N MET A 185 -15.46 2.68 -11.10
CA MET A 185 -16.50 3.55 -10.54
C MET A 185 -16.06 5.02 -10.57
N ARG A 186 -14.81 5.31 -10.20
CA ARG A 186 -14.26 6.68 -10.23
C ARG A 186 -14.19 7.25 -11.65
N TYR A 187 -13.75 6.45 -12.61
CA TYR A 187 -13.69 6.88 -14.01
C TYR A 187 -15.07 7.23 -14.55
N LYS A 188 -16.11 6.47 -14.19
CA LYS A 188 -17.50 6.74 -14.59
C LYS A 188 -18.09 8.01 -13.96
N MET A 189 -17.72 8.35 -12.71
CA MET A 189 -18.21 9.56 -12.03
C MET A 189 -17.58 10.86 -12.54
N ASN A 190 -16.41 10.78 -13.17
CA ASN A 190 -15.65 11.95 -13.66
C ASN A 190 -15.86 12.24 -15.16
N LYS A 191 -16.70 11.44 -15.84
CA LYS A 191 -17.19 11.73 -17.19
C LYS A 191 -18.52 12.46 -17.09
#